data_AF-A4E7A0-F1
#
_entry.id   AF-A4E7A0-F1
#
_cell.length_a   1.000
_cell.length_b   1.000
_cell.length_c   1.000
_cell.angle_alpha   90.00
_cell.angle_beta   90.00
_cell.angle_gamma   90.00
#
_symmetry.space_group_name_H-M   'P 1'
#
loop_
_entity.id
_entity.type
_entity.pdbx_description
1 polymer ?
#
loop_
_entity_poly.entity_id
_entity_poly.type
_entity_poly.pdbx_seq_one_letter_code
_entity_poly.pdbx_strand_id
1 'polypeptide(L)'
;MITDEERRKIAEKLRDQAEAWRCMMPDIRMSDRRLTDSIHMAFGLDDVDTTVHEALDALADLIGRGECKNVYDGSVQDSCDNGFLCSVCGCKVEDEEHYRVSGTWNYCPGCGRVVLDGTQN
;
A
#
# COMPACT_ATOMS: atom_id res chain seq x y z
N MET A 1 5.35 9.45 0.43
CA MET A 1 4.98 8.03 0.41
C MET A 1 4.65 7.61 1.83
N ILE A 2 3.38 7.33 2.08
CA ILE A 2 2.91 6.97 3.41
C ILE A 2 3.49 5.63 3.88
N THR A 3 3.82 5.53 5.16
CA THR A 3 4.34 4.31 5.78
C THR A 3 3.21 3.30 6.04
N ASP A 4 3.56 2.02 6.23
CA ASP A 4 2.56 1.00 6.57
C ASP A 4 1.84 1.26 7.90
N GLU A 5 2.54 1.88 8.85
CA GLU A 5 1.95 2.27 10.13
C GLU A 5 0.95 3.42 9.96
N GLU A 6 1.30 4.44 9.18
CA GLU A 6 0.38 5.52 8.84
C GLU A 6 -0.84 4.99 8.07
N ARG A 7 -0.65 4.06 7.14
CA ARG A 7 -1.75 3.38 6.42
C ARG A 7 -2.70 2.68 7.37
N ARG A 8 -2.17 1.93 8.35
CA ARG A 8 -2.98 1.22 9.34
C ARG A 8 -3.81 2.20 10.18
N LYS A 9 -3.20 3.28 10.64
CA LYS A 9 -3.89 4.34 11.41
C LYS A 9 -4.98 5.04 10.61
N ILE A 10 -4.72 5.39 9.35
CA ILE A 10 -5.74 6.01 8.49
C ILE A 10 -6.88 5.03 8.23
N ALA A 11 -6.58 3.76 7.95
CA ALA A 11 -7.58 2.72 7.74
C ALA A 11 -8.44 2.47 9.00
N GLU A 12 -7.86 2.55 10.19
CA GLU A 12 -8.59 2.50 11.47
C GLU A 12 -9.55 3.68 11.61
N LYS A 13 -9.06 4.91 11.42
CA LYS A 13 -9.91 6.12 11.45
C LYS A 13 -11.06 6.07 10.46
N LEU A 14 -10.84 5.55 9.24
CA LEU A 14 -11.91 5.36 8.26
C LEU A 14 -12.99 4.38 8.75
N ARG A 15 -12.59 3.32 9.47
CA ARG A 15 -13.56 2.38 10.08
C ARG A 15 -14.31 3.03 11.24
N ASP A 16 -13.64 3.84 12.06
CA ASP A 16 -14.28 4.59 13.14
C ASP A 16 -15.33 5.58 12.61
N GLN A 17 -15.01 6.28 11.51
CA GLN A 17 -15.98 7.14 10.82
C GLN A 17 -17.18 6.32 10.32
N ALA A 18 -16.93 5.18 9.66
CA ALA A 18 -17.99 4.32 9.17
C ALA A 18 -18.92 3.81 10.30
N GLU A 19 -18.35 3.44 11.45
CA GLU A 19 -19.13 2.99 12.61
C GLU A 19 -19.91 4.13 13.28
N ALA A 20 -19.31 5.31 13.43
CA ALA A 20 -19.99 6.49 13.94
C ALA A 20 -21.22 6.84 13.08
N TRP A 21 -21.08 6.80 11.75
CA TRP A 21 -22.19 7.02 10.82
C TRP A 21 -23.26 5.93 10.92
N ARG A 22 -22.86 4.66 11.02
CA ARG A 22 -23.79 3.54 11.23
C ARG A 22 -24.62 3.72 12.51
N CYS A 23 -24.01 4.18 13.61
CA CYS A 23 -24.71 4.43 14.87
C CYS A 23 -25.66 5.63 14.80
N MET A 24 -25.24 6.73 14.17
CA MET A 24 -26.02 7.97 14.15
C MET A 24 -27.15 7.94 13.11
N MET A 25 -26.93 7.32 11.95
CA MET A 25 -27.82 7.40 10.79
C MET A 25 -27.73 6.11 9.95
N PRO A 26 -28.31 4.99 10.42
CA PRO A 26 -28.11 3.66 9.83
C PRO A 26 -28.60 3.52 8.38
N ASP A 27 -29.63 4.27 7.99
CA ASP A 27 -30.32 4.10 6.68
C ASP A 27 -30.17 5.32 5.75
N ILE A 28 -29.31 6.29 6.09
CA ILE A 28 -29.14 7.49 5.27
C ILE A 28 -28.03 7.27 4.25
N ARG A 29 -28.35 7.56 2.99
CA ARG A 29 -27.34 7.84 1.97
C ARG A 29 -26.65 9.15 2.31
N MET A 30 -25.37 9.06 2.65
CA MET A 30 -24.53 10.22 2.93
C MET A 30 -24.47 11.15 1.71
N SER A 31 -24.55 12.46 1.92
CA SER A 31 -24.32 13.43 0.84
C SER A 31 -22.83 13.48 0.49
N ASP A 32 -22.50 13.85 -0.75
CA ASP A 32 -21.11 13.96 -1.22
C ASP A 32 -20.26 14.83 -0.28
N ARG A 33 -20.80 15.96 0.18
CA ARG A 33 -20.13 16.83 1.17
C ARG A 33 -19.75 16.08 2.46
N ARG A 34 -20.69 15.34 3.04
CA ARG A 34 -20.44 14.61 4.30
C ARG A 34 -19.44 13.47 4.12
N LEU A 35 -19.44 12.84 2.93
CA LEU A 35 -18.44 11.83 2.58
C LEU A 35 -17.05 12.47 2.49
N THR A 36 -16.94 13.62 1.82
CA THR A 36 -15.68 14.39 1.73
C THR A 36 -15.18 14.81 3.11
N ASP A 37 -16.03 15.41 3.96
CA ASP A 37 -15.66 15.82 5.32
C ASP A 37 -15.15 14.61 6.14
N SER A 38 -15.81 13.44 6.03
CA SER A 38 -15.41 12.22 6.75
C SER A 38 -14.05 11.68 6.28
N ILE A 39 -13.77 11.78 4.97
CA ILE A 39 -12.47 11.43 4.40
C ILE A 39 -11.41 12.41 4.91
N HIS A 40 -11.63 13.72 4.80
CA HIS A 40 -10.71 14.73 5.31
C HIS A 40 -10.36 14.52 6.79
N MET A 41 -11.37 14.27 7.64
CA MET A 41 -11.16 13.97 9.06
C MET A 41 -10.29 12.72 9.28
N ALA A 42 -10.50 11.65 8.51
CA ALA A 42 -9.71 10.43 8.65
C ALA A 42 -8.24 10.65 8.24
N PHE A 43 -8.01 11.43 7.20
CA PHE A 43 -6.67 11.81 6.75
C PHE A 43 -6.04 12.94 7.57
N GLY A 44 -6.81 13.64 8.40
CA GLY A 44 -6.36 14.82 9.15
C GLY A 44 -6.08 16.03 8.25
N LEU A 45 -6.83 16.15 7.16
CA LEU A 45 -6.75 17.26 6.21
C LEU A 45 -7.62 18.42 6.71
N ASP A 46 -7.14 19.66 6.58
CA ASP A 46 -7.91 20.84 6.98
C ASP A 46 -9.02 21.12 5.97
N ASP A 47 -10.25 21.17 6.47
CA ASP A 47 -11.52 21.14 5.70
C ASP A 47 -11.79 22.44 4.91
N VAL A 48 -10.94 23.47 5.05
CA VAL A 48 -11.16 24.80 4.47
C VAL A 48 -10.46 24.97 3.12
N ASP A 49 -9.34 24.28 2.89
CA ASP A 49 -8.48 24.48 1.71
C ASP A 49 -8.18 23.18 0.92
N THR A 50 -8.54 22.00 1.44
CA THR A 50 -8.24 20.73 0.78
C THR A 50 -9.21 20.47 -0.37
N THR A 51 -8.68 20.35 -1.58
CA THR A 51 -9.46 20.04 -2.78
C THR A 51 -9.86 18.57 -2.83
N VAL A 52 -10.99 18.25 -3.46
CA VAL A 52 -11.45 16.85 -3.65
C VAL A 52 -10.39 15.98 -4.34
N HIS A 53 -9.58 16.59 -5.22
CA HIS A 53 -8.46 15.94 -5.89
C HIS A 53 -7.41 15.43 -4.88
N GLU A 54 -7.03 16.24 -3.90
CA GLU A 54 -6.04 15.85 -2.88
C GLU A 54 -6.55 14.74 -1.96
N ALA A 55 -7.85 14.75 -1.63
CA ALA A 55 -8.48 13.66 -0.89
C ALA A 55 -8.47 12.33 -1.68
N LEU A 56 -8.69 12.40 -2.99
CA LEU A 56 -8.65 11.22 -3.87
C LEU A 56 -7.22 10.69 -4.05
N ASP A 57 -6.22 11.57 -4.16
CA ASP A 57 -4.81 11.17 -4.20
C ASP A 57 -4.40 10.50 -2.88
N ALA A 58 -4.81 11.05 -1.73
CA ALA A 58 -4.53 10.45 -0.43
C ALA A 58 -5.18 9.06 -0.29
N LEU A 59 -6.40 8.88 -0.80
CA LEU A 59 -7.05 7.56 -0.90
C LEU A 59 -6.30 6.60 -1.83
N ALA A 60 -5.84 7.08 -2.98
CA ALA A 60 -5.06 6.29 -3.91
C ALA A 60 -3.75 5.81 -3.27
N ASP A 61 -3.05 6.68 -2.54
CA ASP A 61 -1.86 6.34 -1.77
C ASP A 61 -2.15 5.35 -0.63
N LEU A 62 -3.34 5.43 -0.01
CA LEU A 62 -3.80 4.48 1.00
C LEU A 62 -4.07 3.08 0.43
N ILE A 63 -4.46 2.98 -0.84
CA ILE A 63 -4.77 1.71 -1.51
C ILE A 63 -3.52 1.17 -2.20
N GLY A 64 -2.97 1.95 -3.13
CA GLY A 64 -1.77 1.65 -3.88
C GLY A 64 -0.55 1.65 -2.97
N ARG A 65 0.19 0.54 -2.91
CA ARG A 65 1.47 0.50 -2.21
C ARG A 65 2.60 1.04 -3.08
N GLY A 66 2.35 1.28 -4.37
CA GLY A 66 3.35 1.64 -5.37
C GLY A 66 4.12 0.42 -5.88
N GLU A 67 5.18 0.68 -6.62
CA GLU A 67 5.96 -0.33 -7.34
C GLU A 67 7.37 -0.48 -6.75
N CYS A 68 7.96 -1.66 -6.88
CA CYS A 68 9.37 -1.94 -6.62
C CYS A 68 9.95 -2.87 -7.70
N LYS A 69 11.27 -3.05 -7.71
CA LYS A 69 11.96 -3.99 -8.60
C LYS A 69 12.64 -5.09 -7.80
N ASN A 70 12.72 -6.29 -8.37
CA ASN A 70 13.64 -7.31 -7.88
C ASN A 70 15.05 -6.95 -8.36
N VAL A 71 15.92 -6.56 -7.43
CA VAL A 71 17.34 -6.24 -7.69
C VAL A 71 18.28 -7.33 -7.17
N TYR A 72 17.75 -8.53 -6.98
CA TYR A 72 18.55 -9.68 -6.57
C TYR A 72 19.57 -10.04 -7.64
N ASP A 73 20.85 -10.15 -7.26
CA ASP A 73 21.92 -10.57 -8.15
C ASP A 73 22.12 -12.08 -8.04
N GLY A 74 21.45 -12.82 -8.92
CA GLY A 74 21.59 -14.28 -9.06
C GLY A 74 22.87 -14.71 -9.80
N SER A 75 23.77 -13.80 -10.14
CA SER A 75 25.06 -14.14 -10.79
C SER A 75 26.21 -14.32 -9.79
N VAL A 76 25.99 -13.94 -8.53
CA VAL A 76 26.99 -14.08 -7.46
C VAL A 76 27.18 -15.56 -7.13
N GLN A 77 28.43 -15.95 -6.87
CA GLN A 77 28.76 -17.30 -6.38
C GLN A 77 27.93 -17.60 -5.11
N ASP A 78 27.31 -18.78 -5.06
CA ASP A 78 26.41 -19.24 -3.99
C ASP A 78 25.09 -18.46 -3.86
N SER A 79 24.68 -17.70 -4.89
CA SER A 79 23.33 -17.11 -4.93
C SER A 79 22.24 -18.15 -5.25
N CYS A 80 21.00 -17.83 -4.90
CA CYS A 80 19.85 -18.72 -5.15
C CYS A 80 19.25 -18.44 -6.53
N ASP A 81 18.82 -19.49 -7.25
CA ASP A 81 18.30 -19.42 -8.63
C ASP A 81 17.02 -18.57 -8.80
N ASN A 82 16.42 -18.06 -7.72
CA ASN A 82 15.21 -17.22 -7.73
C ASN A 82 15.10 -16.29 -6.51
N GLY A 83 16.24 -15.81 -5.98
CA GLY A 83 16.22 -14.87 -4.86
C GLY A 83 15.50 -13.56 -5.18
N PHE A 84 15.06 -12.90 -4.12
CA PHE A 84 14.41 -11.61 -4.20
C PHE A 84 15.12 -10.60 -3.32
N LEU A 85 15.32 -9.39 -3.85
CA LEU A 85 15.77 -8.24 -3.10
C LEU A 85 14.97 -7.03 -3.54
N CYS A 86 14.18 -6.47 -2.63
CA CYS A 86 13.35 -5.31 -2.94
C CYS A 86 14.19 -4.05 -3.08
N SER A 87 14.06 -3.37 -4.22
CA SER A 87 14.73 -2.09 -4.48
C SER A 87 14.29 -0.93 -3.57
N VAL A 88 13.17 -1.07 -2.83
CA VAL A 88 12.58 0.01 -2.01
C VAL A 88 12.75 -0.24 -0.52
N CYS A 89 12.33 -1.42 -0.03
CA CYS A 89 12.38 -1.72 1.40
C CYS A 89 13.56 -2.59 1.83
N GLY A 90 14.38 -3.07 0.89
CA GLY A 90 15.53 -3.93 1.19
C GLY A 90 15.17 -5.33 1.69
N CYS A 91 13.90 -5.72 1.66
CA CYS A 91 13.49 -7.09 1.97
C CYS A 91 14.20 -8.08 1.05
N LYS A 92 14.96 -9.00 1.65
CA LYS A 92 15.67 -10.08 0.98
C LYS A 92 14.96 -11.39 1.27
N VAL A 93 14.74 -12.21 0.24
CA VAL A 93 14.22 -13.58 0.37
C VAL A 93 15.11 -14.51 -0.43
N GLU A 94 15.63 -15.52 0.26
CA GLU A 94 16.48 -16.58 -0.27
C GLU A 94 16.04 -17.89 0.37
N ASP A 95 16.20 -19.01 -0.33
CA ASP A 95 16.25 -20.29 0.34
C ASP A 95 17.71 -20.59 0.70
N GLU A 96 18.01 -20.69 1.99
CA GLU A 96 19.39 -20.94 2.47
C GLU A 96 19.92 -22.34 2.09
N GLU A 97 19.13 -23.11 1.34
CA GLU A 97 19.45 -24.43 0.80
C GLU A 97 19.71 -24.41 -0.72
N HIS A 98 19.68 -23.22 -1.36
CA HIS A 98 19.92 -23.01 -2.80
C HIS A 98 18.98 -23.81 -3.72
N TYR A 99 17.75 -24.05 -3.27
CA TYR A 99 16.75 -24.69 -4.12
C TYR A 99 16.10 -23.67 -5.06
N ARG A 100 15.34 -24.18 -6.02
CA ARG A 100 14.59 -23.32 -6.94
C ARG A 100 13.17 -23.16 -6.41
N VAL A 101 12.83 -21.97 -5.92
CA VAL A 101 11.43 -21.60 -5.68
C VAL A 101 10.74 -21.41 -7.03
N SER A 102 9.68 -22.15 -7.32
CA SER A 102 8.86 -21.96 -8.52
C SER A 102 7.81 -20.86 -8.29
N GLY A 103 7.81 -19.82 -9.13
CA GLY A 103 6.82 -18.73 -9.06
C GLY A 103 7.37 -17.40 -9.55
N THR A 104 6.50 -16.40 -9.64
CA THR A 104 6.84 -15.00 -9.93
C THR A 104 6.65 -14.18 -8.67
N TRP A 105 7.63 -13.34 -8.36
CA TRP A 105 7.48 -12.32 -7.32
C TRP A 105 6.53 -11.25 -7.84
N ASN A 106 5.22 -11.37 -7.62
CA ASN A 106 4.24 -10.36 -8.05
C ASN A 106 4.14 -9.19 -7.06
N TYR A 107 4.43 -9.45 -5.78
CA TYR A 107 4.40 -8.46 -4.71
C TYR A 107 5.60 -8.64 -3.78
N CYS A 108 6.14 -7.53 -3.27
CA CYS A 108 7.21 -7.57 -2.29
C CYS A 108 6.67 -8.09 -0.95
N PRO A 109 7.27 -9.15 -0.35
CA PRO A 109 6.82 -9.66 0.94
C PRO A 109 6.97 -8.66 2.10
N GLY A 110 7.98 -7.77 2.01
CA GLY A 110 8.27 -6.78 3.06
C GLY A 110 7.38 -5.55 3.02
N CYS A 111 7.12 -4.96 1.84
CA CYS A 111 6.36 -3.71 1.72
C CYS A 111 5.04 -3.82 0.93
N GLY A 112 4.74 -4.97 0.35
CA GLY A 112 3.54 -5.24 -0.43
C GLY A 112 3.42 -4.44 -1.74
N ARG A 113 4.48 -3.77 -2.18
CA ARG A 113 4.56 -3.14 -3.50
C ARG A 113 4.41 -4.15 -4.60
N VAL A 114 3.82 -3.75 -5.73
CA VAL A 114 3.84 -4.54 -6.95
C VAL A 114 5.29 -4.63 -7.41
N VAL A 115 5.76 -5.84 -7.66
CA VAL A 115 7.09 -6.05 -8.21
C VAL A 115 6.96 -5.94 -9.73
N LEU A 116 7.68 -4.99 -10.31
CA LEU A 116 7.83 -4.91 -11.75
C LEU A 116 8.84 -5.97 -12.17
N ASP A 117 8.42 -6.90 -13.01
CA ASP A 117 9.34 -7.77 -13.70
C ASP A 117 10.30 -6.91 -14.53
N GLY A 118 11.60 -7.18 -14.43
CA GLY A 118 12.65 -6.47 -15.19
C GLY A 118 12.55 -6.65 -16.70
N THR A 119 11.57 -7.40 -17.20
CA THR A 119 11.26 -7.57 -18.61
C THR A 119 10.15 -6.60 -19.04
N GLN A 120 10.52 -5.36 -19.33
CA GLN A 120 9.85 -4.64 -20.42
C GLN A 120 10.38 -5.25 -21.73
N ASN A 121 9.56 -6.07 -22.38
CA ASN A 121 9.72 -6.37 -23.80
C ASN A 121 9.14 -5.22 -24.63
#